data_AF-A0A7C1DWI4-F1
#
_entry.id   AF-A0A7C1DWI4-F1
#
_cell.length_a   1.000
_cell.length_b   1.000
_cell.length_c   1.000
_cell.angle_alpha   90.00
_cell.angle_beta   90.00
_cell.angle_gamma   90.00
#
_symmetry.space_group_name_H-M   'P 1'
#
loop_
_entity.id
_entity.type
_entity.pdbx_description
1 polymer ?
#
loop_
_entity_poly.entity_id
_entity_poly.type
_entity_poly.pdbx_seq_one_letter_code
_entity_poly.pdbx_strand_id
1 'polypeptide(L)' 'MALLTGDSDFIPVVEAIKDEGIEVSIFYHSSSVNWDLVNVCDRKVELKQVLLK' A
#
# COMPACT_ATOMS: atom_id res chain seq x y z
N MET A 1 -4.79 -7.33 -5.63
CA MET A 1 -4.37 -7.53 -4.23
C MET A 1 -4.63 -6.25 -3.43
N ALA A 2 -5.18 -6.33 -2.22
CA ALA A 2 -5.36 -5.15 -1.35
C ALA A 2 -4.37 -5.22 -0.19
N LEU A 3 -3.57 -4.17 -0.01
CA LEU A 3 -2.57 -4.06 1.04
C LEU A 3 -2.99 -2.99 2.05
N LEU A 4 -3.03 -3.38 3.33
CA LEU A 4 -3.35 -2.51 4.45
C LEU A 4 -2.16 -2.51 5.43
N THR A 5 -1.06 -1.91 5.00
CA THR A 5 0.15 -1.76 5.81
C THR A 5 0.87 -0.47 5.42
N GLY A 6 1.63 0.08 6.36
CA GLY A 6 2.56 1.18 6.11
C GLY A 6 4.02 0.76 6.10
N ASP A 7 4.30 -0.54 6.24
CA ASP A 7 5.63 -1.07 6.44
C ASP A 7 6.36 -1.35 5.11
N SER A 8 7.52 -0.69 4.92
CA SER A 8 8.36 -0.84 3.72
C SER A 8 8.89 -2.25 3.50
N ASP A 9 8.92 -3.10 4.52
CA ASP A 9 9.40 -4.48 4.38
C ASP A 9 8.53 -5.31 3.42
N PHE A 10 7.34 -4.81 3.06
CA PHE A 10 6.44 -5.41 2.06
C PHE A 10 6.76 -5.04 0.62
N ILE A 11 7.70 -4.14 0.35
CA ILE A 11 8.08 -3.75 -1.02
C ILE A 11 8.45 -4.98 -1.89
N PRO A 12 9.29 -5.92 -1.44
CA PRO A 12 9.65 -7.09 -2.25
C PRO A 12 8.43 -7.98 -2.58
N VAL A 13 7.45 -8.05 -1.67
CA VAL A 13 6.22 -8.81 -1.88
C VAL A 13 5.34 -8.13 -2.92
N VAL A 14 5.24 -6.79 -2.87
CA VAL A 14 4.51 -6.01 -3.87
C VAL A 14 5.13 -6.22 -5.26
N GLU A 15 6.46 -6.16 -5.37
CA GLU A 15 7.16 -6.40 -6.64
C GLU A 15 6.91 -7.82 -7.17
N ALA A 16 7.05 -8.85 -6.34
CA ALA A 16 6.78 -10.23 -6.74
C ALA A 16 5.35 -10.46 -7.25
N ILE A 17 4.35 -9.86 -6.59
CA ILE A 17 2.95 -9.95 -7.02
C ILE A 17 2.73 -9.24 -8.37
N LYS A 18 3.39 -8.10 -8.56
CA LYS A 18 3.31 -7.34 -9.80
C LYS A 18 3.99 -8.05 -10.97
N ASP A 19 5.07 -8.79 -10.72
CA ASP A 19 5.73 -9.62 -11.73
C ASP A 19 4.81 -10.74 -12.26
N GLU A 20 3.82 -11.16 -11.47
CA GLU A 20 2.76 -12.09 -11.90
C GLU A 20 1.63 -11.38 -12.70
N GLY A 21 1.76 -10.07 -12.94
CA GLY A 21 0.77 -9.26 -13.64
C GLY A 21 -0.44 -8.88 -12.78
N ILE A 22 -0.35 -9.02 -11.44
CA ILE A 22 -1.44 -8.71 -10.52
C ILE A 22 -1.33 -7.27 -10.03
N GLU A 23 -2.41 -6.50 -10.18
CA GLU A 23 -2.50 -5.12 -9.69
C GLU A 23 -2.57 -5.06 -8.15
N VAL A 24 -1.76 -4.18 -7.55
CA VAL A 24 -1.69 -3.99 -6.09
C VAL A 24 -2.28 -2.63 -5.71
N SER A 25 -3.30 -2.66 -4.85
CA SER A 25 -3.93 -1.48 -4.26
C SER A 25 -3.50 -1.31 -2.82
N ILE A 26 -2.93 -0.16 -2.46
CA ILE A 26 -2.59 0.18 -1.08
C ILE A 26 -3.60 1.16 -0.48
N PHE A 27 -4.02 0.85 0.74
CA PHE A 27 -4.83 1.71 1.60
C PHE A 27 -3.95 2.14 2.78
N TYR A 28 -3.74 3.44 2.91
CA TYR A 28 -2.76 3.96 3.86
C TYR A 28 -3.23 5.25 4.53
N HIS A 29 -2.70 5.56 5.71
CA HIS A 29 -2.82 6.88 6.31
C HIS A 29 -1.46 7.60 6.20
N SER A 30 -1.45 8.84 5.74
CA SER A 30 -0.21 9.59 5.45
C SER A 30 0.69 9.78 6.67
N SER A 31 0.16 9.74 7.89
CA SER A 31 0.94 9.83 9.12
C SER A 31 1.67 8.53 9.53
N SER A 32 1.40 7.41 8.87
CA SER A 32 1.86 6.08 9.31
C SER A 32 2.21 5.16 8.14
N VAL A 33 2.71 5.72 7.04
CA VAL A 33 3.07 4.97 5.84
C VAL A 33 4.50 5.28 5.42
N ASN A 34 5.19 4.27 4.92
CA ASN A 34 6.39 4.48 4.13
C ASN A 34 6.02 4.86 2.68
N TRP A 35 6.53 5.98 2.19
CA TRP A 35 6.20 6.50 0.86
C TRP A 35 6.78 5.66 -0.28
N ASP A 36 7.88 4.94 -0.05
CA ASP A 36 8.46 4.02 -1.04
C ASP A 36 7.49 2.86 -1.30
N LEU A 37 6.86 2.32 -0.25
CA LEU A 37 5.81 1.32 -0.37
C LEU A 37 4.60 1.86 -1.17
N VAL A 38 4.15 3.08 -0.88
CA VAL A 38 3.06 3.72 -1.62
C VAL A 38 3.42 3.89 -3.10
N ASN A 39 4.68 4.19 -3.39
CA ASN A 39 5.15 4.46 -4.75
C ASN A 39 5.23 3.21 -5.62
N VAL A 40 5.56 2.05 -5.04
CA VAL A 40 5.61 0.78 -5.79
C VAL A 40 4.23 0.19 -6.09
N CYS A 41 3.19 0.56 -5.33
CA CYS A 41 1.82 0.12 -5.58
C CYS A 41 1.14 0.88 -6.74
N ASP A 42 0.23 0.19 -7.44
CA ASP A 42 -0.45 0.71 -8.62
C ASP A 42 -1.58 1.68 -8.25
N ARG A 43 -2.47 1.26 -7.34
CA ARG A 43 -3.56 2.10 -6.82
C ARG A 43 -3.25 2.55 -5.40
N LYS A 44 -3.51 3.82 -5.14
CA LYS A 44 -3.17 4.51 -3.90
C LYS A 44 -4.43 5.14 -3.34
N VAL A 45 -4.89 4.66 -2.19
CA VAL A 45 -6.07 5.17 -1.51
C VAL A 45 -5.68 5.68 -0.13
N GLU A 46 -5.68 7.00 0.04
CA GLU A 46 -5.46 7.60 1.36
C GLU A 46 -6.74 7.44 2.20
N LEU A 47 -6.60 6.73 3.33
CA LEU A 47 -7.61 6.61 4.35
C LEU A 47 -7.68 7.93 5.10
N LYS A 48 -8.71 8.73 4.80
CA LYS A 48 -9.06 9.88 5.64
C LYS A 48 -9.76 9.38 6.89
N GLN A 49 -9.51 10.05 8.01
CA GLN A 49 -10.03 9.71 9.33
C GLN A 49 -11.57 9.60 9.32
N VAL A 50 -12.08 8.38 9.11
CA VAL A 50 -13.53 8.05 9.11
C VAL A 50 -13.84 6.94 10.13
N LEU A 51 -12.82 6.32 10.75
CA LEU A 51 -12.98 5.05 11.48
C LEU A 51 -12.54 5.07 12.95
N LEU A 52 -12.68 6.20 13.65
CA LEU A 52 -12.64 6.21 15.11
C LEU A 52 -13.71 7.18 15.64
N LYS A 53 -14.88 6.64 15.97
CA LYS A 53 -15.89 7.27 16.82
C LYS A 53 -15.99 6.49 18.12
#